data_AF-L0DVI2-F1
#
_entry.id   AF-L0DVI2-F1
#
_cell.length_a   1.000
_cell.length_b   1.000
_cell.length_c   1.000
_cell.angle_alpha   90.00
_cell.angle_beta   90.00
_cell.angle_gamma   90.00
#
_symmetry.space_group_name_H-M   'P 1'
#
loop_
_entity.id
_entity.type
_entity.pdbx_description
1 polymer ?
#
loop_
_entity_poly.entity_id
_entity_poly.type
_entity_poly.pdbx_seq_one_letter_code
_entity_poly.pdbx_strand_id
1 'polypeptide(L)'
;MADNIDEAERVEAFVSRFGRLQDTLGDKLLPLYLEAVGERLGAAIDNLDRAEKLRLIPSTDGWLTMRKLRNQMVHEYIEDAVILADALQAGHEFAPTLSAVVENILADMRARGWSDANG
;
A
#
# COMPACT_ATOMS: atom_id res chain seq x y z
N MET A 1 30.98 -2.71 -11.61
CA MET A 1 30.99 -2.22 -10.20
C MET A 1 29.99 -1.08 -10.02
N ALA A 2 30.01 -0.03 -10.85
CA ALA A 2 28.99 1.04 -10.79
C ALA A 2 27.56 0.57 -11.13
N ASP A 3 27.40 -0.34 -12.10
CA ASP A 3 26.09 -0.86 -12.54
C ASP A 3 25.31 -1.57 -11.40
N ASN A 4 26.02 -2.37 -10.61
CA ASN A 4 25.47 -3.10 -9.48
C ASN A 4 25.03 -2.16 -8.33
N ILE A 5 25.66 -0.98 -8.20
CA ILE A 5 25.30 0.03 -7.20
C ILE A 5 24.02 0.76 -7.61
N ASP A 6 23.88 1.18 -8.88
CA ASP A 6 22.64 1.84 -9.36
C ASP A 6 21.44 0.90 -9.27
N GLU A 7 21.61 -0.38 -9.60
CA GLU A 7 20.58 -1.40 -9.45
C GLU A 7 20.17 -1.60 -7.98
N ALA A 8 21.14 -1.74 -7.07
CA ALA A 8 20.87 -1.88 -5.64
C ALA A 8 20.13 -0.66 -5.08
N GLU A 9 20.55 0.55 -5.44
CA GLU A 9 19.88 1.80 -5.01
C GLU A 9 18.44 1.89 -5.54
N ARG A 10 18.18 1.46 -6.78
CA ARG A 10 16.83 1.42 -7.35
C ARG A 10 15.93 0.43 -6.63
N VAL A 11 16.45 -0.76 -6.33
CA VAL A 11 15.74 -1.79 -5.57
C VAL A 11 15.39 -1.26 -4.18
N GLU A 12 16.37 -0.70 -3.47
CA GLU A 12 16.15 -0.13 -2.14
C GLU A 12 15.11 1.00 -2.20
N ALA A 13 15.23 1.92 -3.16
CA ALA A 13 14.29 3.01 -3.34
C ALA A 13 12.87 2.51 -3.60
N PHE A 14 12.70 1.47 -4.41
CA PHE A 14 11.39 0.86 -4.67
C PHE A 14 10.80 0.24 -3.40
N VAL A 15 11.51 -0.68 -2.74
CA VAL A 15 11.04 -1.37 -1.53
C VAL A 15 10.65 -0.35 -0.45
N SER A 16 11.49 0.66 -0.26
CA SER A 16 11.33 1.73 0.71
C SER A 16 10.09 2.59 0.42
N ARG A 17 9.86 2.98 -0.85
CA ARG A 17 8.71 3.81 -1.24
C ARG A 17 7.40 3.02 -1.26
N PHE A 18 7.42 1.79 -1.79
CA PHE A 18 6.26 0.90 -1.82
C PHE A 18 5.77 0.60 -0.40
N GLY A 19 6.68 0.21 0.50
CA GLY A 19 6.35 -0.06 1.90
C GLY A 19 5.77 1.16 2.60
N ARG A 20 6.39 2.34 2.46
CA ARG A 20 5.87 3.58 3.04
C ARG A 20 4.47 3.94 2.55
N LEU A 21 4.19 3.76 1.26
CA LEU A 21 2.87 4.03 0.70
C LEU A 21 1.83 3.08 1.31
N GLN A 22 2.12 1.78 1.31
CA GLN A 22 1.24 0.78 1.91
C GLN A 22 0.97 1.06 3.39
N ASP A 23 2.00 1.31 4.19
CA ASP A 23 1.87 1.57 5.64
C ASP A 23 1.09 2.86 5.90
N THR A 24 1.35 3.92 5.12
CA THR A 24 0.63 5.19 5.27
C THR A 24 -0.85 5.03 4.95
N LEU A 25 -1.18 4.28 3.90
CA LEU A 25 -2.56 4.02 3.54
C LEU A 25 -3.26 3.13 4.57
N GLY A 26 -2.64 2.01 4.95
CA GLY A 26 -3.24 0.99 5.80
C GLY A 26 -3.32 1.38 7.28
N ASP A 27 -2.24 1.96 7.82
CA ASP A 27 -2.11 2.18 9.26
C ASP A 27 -2.55 3.59 9.68
N LYS A 28 -2.73 4.51 8.72
CA LYS A 28 -3.09 5.91 9.02
C LYS A 28 -4.31 6.36 8.25
N LEU A 29 -4.25 6.38 6.92
CA LEU A 29 -5.31 6.99 6.12
C LEU A 29 -6.63 6.22 6.23
N LEU A 30 -6.60 4.89 6.11
CA LEU A 30 -7.80 4.07 6.22
C LEU A 30 -8.46 4.20 7.59
N PRO A 31 -7.76 4.07 8.74
CA PRO A 31 -8.35 4.34 10.04
C PRO A 31 -9.00 5.72 10.16
N LEU A 32 -8.28 6.79 9.78
CA LEU A 32 -8.81 8.15 9.86
C LEU A 32 -10.05 8.33 8.97
N TYR A 33 -10.02 7.76 7.77
CA TYR A 33 -11.15 7.80 6.86
C TYR A 33 -12.37 7.07 7.46
N LEU A 34 -12.16 5.87 8.00
CA LEU A 34 -13.21 5.06 8.62
C LEU A 34 -13.86 5.79 9.79
N GLU A 35 -13.07 6.41 10.67
CA GLU A 35 -13.59 7.26 11.74
C GLU A 35 -14.41 8.44 11.20
N ALA A 36 -13.93 9.11 10.15
CA ALA A 36 -14.60 10.26 9.55
C ALA A 36 -15.97 9.89 8.96
N VAL A 37 -16.12 8.68 8.39
CA VAL A 37 -17.42 8.19 7.89
C VAL A 37 -18.29 7.57 8.99
N GLY A 38 -17.85 7.61 10.26
CA GLY A 38 -18.60 7.13 11.42
C GLY A 38 -18.47 5.63 11.70
N GLU A 39 -17.51 4.94 11.08
CA GLU A 39 -17.21 3.55 11.42
C GLU A 39 -16.46 3.47 12.75
N ARG A 40 -16.68 2.37 13.47
CA ARG A 40 -15.89 2.05 14.65
C ARG A 40 -14.64 1.29 14.22
N LEU A 41 -13.47 1.78 14.62
CA LEU A 41 -12.21 1.07 14.40
C LEU A 41 -12.17 -0.25 15.18
N GLY A 42 -11.71 -1.30 14.49
CA GLY A 42 -11.45 -2.63 15.03
C GLY A 42 -9.99 -3.02 14.84
N ALA A 43 -9.72 -4.33 14.80
CA ALA A 43 -8.40 -4.81 14.42
C ALA A 43 -8.06 -4.40 12.98
N ALA A 44 -6.77 -4.42 12.62
CA ALA A 44 -6.33 -4.01 11.28
C ALA A 44 -7.05 -4.77 10.16
N ILE A 45 -7.31 -6.07 10.36
CA ILE A 45 -8.05 -6.89 9.39
C ILE A 45 -9.51 -6.45 9.25
N ASP A 46 -10.18 -6.14 10.36
CA ASP A 46 -11.58 -5.67 10.34
C ASP A 46 -11.70 -4.32 9.62
N ASN A 47 -10.71 -3.46 9.81
CA ASN A 47 -10.65 -2.16 9.14
C ASN A 47 -10.45 -2.32 7.62
N LEU A 48 -9.61 -3.28 7.20
CA LEU A 48 -9.44 -3.61 5.78
C LEU A 48 -10.74 -4.19 5.19
N ASP A 49 -11.41 -5.11 5.88
CA ASP A 49 -12.69 -5.66 5.45
C ASP A 49 -13.76 -4.58 5.30
N ARG A 50 -13.71 -3.58 6.18
CA ARG A 50 -14.60 -2.43 6.08
C ARG A 50 -14.26 -1.55 4.90
N ALA A 51 -12.98 -1.28 4.68
CA ALA A 51 -12.50 -0.53 3.51
C ALA A 51 -12.85 -1.23 2.19
N GLU A 52 -12.81 -2.56 2.13
CA GLU A 52 -13.22 -3.35 0.96
C GLU A 52 -14.72 -3.23 0.71
N LYS A 53 -15.55 -3.36 1.75
CA LYS A 53 -17.01 -3.16 1.66
C LYS A 53 -17.38 -1.76 1.19
N LEU A 54 -16.58 -0.76 1.55
CA LEU A 54 -16.72 0.63 1.09
C LEU A 54 -16.10 0.87 -0.30
N ARG A 55 -15.52 -0.17 -0.93
CA ARG A 55 -14.84 -0.11 -2.23
C ARG A 55 -13.65 0.85 -2.28
N LEU A 56 -13.04 1.14 -1.13
CA LEU A 56 -11.82 1.95 -1.04
C LEU A 56 -10.61 1.11 -1.46
N ILE A 57 -10.57 -0.13 -0.96
CA ILE A 57 -9.60 -1.15 -1.40
C ILE A 57 -10.32 -2.22 -2.22
N PRO A 58 -9.62 -2.87 -3.16
CA PRO A 58 -10.23 -3.91 -3.99
C PRO A 58 -10.33 -5.27 -3.30
N SER A 59 -9.46 -5.55 -2.33
CA SER A 59 -9.42 -6.83 -1.61
C SER A 59 -8.60 -6.73 -0.33
N THR A 60 -9.15 -7.17 0.80
CA THR A 60 -8.40 -7.37 2.05
C THR A 60 -7.29 -8.41 1.87
N ASP A 61 -7.59 -9.56 1.25
CA ASP A 61 -6.60 -10.62 1.03
C ASP A 61 -5.45 -10.16 0.12
N GLY A 62 -5.78 -9.38 -0.92
CA GLY A 62 -4.79 -8.72 -1.77
C GLY A 62 -3.90 -7.77 -0.95
N TRP A 63 -4.48 -7.00 -0.03
CA TRP A 63 -3.73 -6.13 0.87
C TRP A 63 -2.74 -6.87 1.76
N LEU A 64 -3.18 -7.97 2.37
CA LEU A 64 -2.32 -8.81 3.20
C LEU A 64 -1.21 -9.47 2.38
N THR A 65 -1.52 -9.88 1.15
CA THR A 65 -0.54 -10.44 0.21
C THR A 65 0.54 -9.44 -0.13
N MET A 66 0.17 -8.19 -0.47
CA MET A 66 1.13 -7.09 -0.66
C MET A 66 2.02 -6.89 0.57
N ARG A 67 1.44 -6.96 1.78
CA ARG A 67 2.20 -6.77 3.02
C ARG A 67 3.23 -7.87 3.22
N LYS A 68 2.88 -9.12 2.91
CA LYS A 68 3.80 -10.26 2.96
C LYS A 68 4.94 -10.11 1.95
N LEU A 69 4.62 -9.71 0.71
CA LEU A 69 5.63 -9.46 -0.34
C LEU A 69 6.61 -8.37 0.07
N ARG A 70 6.12 -7.25 0.63
CA ARG A 70 6.99 -6.20 1.17
C ARG A 70 7.90 -6.72 2.28
N ASN A 71 7.36 -7.52 3.20
CA ASN A 71 8.18 -8.12 4.26
C ASN A 71 9.25 -9.05 3.65
N GLN A 72 8.88 -9.87 2.67
CA GLN A 72 9.83 -10.74 1.97
C GLN A 72 10.94 -9.95 1.29
N MET A 73 10.63 -8.85 0.57
CA MET A 73 11.66 -8.00 -0.03
C MET A 73 12.66 -7.46 1.01
N VAL A 74 12.20 -7.11 2.21
CA VAL A 74 13.08 -6.57 3.27
C VAL A 74 14.02 -7.66 3.83
N HIS A 75 13.54 -8.89 3.98
CA HIS A 75 14.34 -9.99 4.54
C HIS A 75 15.29 -10.59 3.49
N GLU A 76 14.77 -10.87 2.29
CA GLU A 76 15.50 -11.58 1.23
C GLU A 76 16.49 -10.68 0.49
N TYR A 77 16.43 -9.35 0.68
CA TYR A 77 17.37 -8.39 0.07
C TYR A 77 18.84 -8.74 0.32
N ILE A 78 19.14 -9.40 1.43
CA ILE A 78 20.52 -9.72 1.86
C ILE A 78 20.84 -11.20 1.65
N GLU A 79 19.85 -12.06 1.42
CA GLU A 79 20.00 -13.52 1.52
C GLU A 79 19.92 -14.24 0.17
N ASP A 80 18.96 -13.93 -0.70
CA ASP A 80 18.76 -14.60 -1.99
C ASP A 80 18.23 -13.66 -3.08
N ALA A 81 19.06 -13.43 -4.10
CA ALA A 81 18.74 -12.52 -5.21
C ALA A 81 17.60 -12.99 -6.12
N VAL A 82 17.39 -14.32 -6.26
CA VAL A 82 16.30 -14.86 -7.09
C VAL A 82 14.97 -14.65 -6.39
N ILE A 83 14.90 -14.98 -5.10
CA ILE A 83 13.71 -14.78 -4.29
C ILE A 83 13.36 -13.29 -4.19
N LEU A 84 14.39 -12.43 -4.04
CA LEU A 84 14.21 -10.98 -4.07
C LEU A 84 13.63 -10.50 -5.41
N ALA A 85 14.17 -10.96 -6.54
CA ALA A 85 13.71 -10.56 -7.87
C ALA A 85 12.23 -10.93 -8.10
N ASP A 86 11.84 -12.15 -7.72
CA ASP A 86 10.45 -12.62 -7.80
C ASP A 86 9.53 -11.77 -6.92
N ALA A 87 9.95 -11.46 -5.68
CA ALA A 87 9.20 -10.61 -4.78
C ALA A 87 9.03 -9.19 -5.33
N LEU A 88 10.11 -8.59 -5.87
CA LEU A 88 10.09 -7.26 -6.49
C LEU A 88 9.13 -7.20 -7.68
N GLN A 89 9.18 -8.20 -8.57
CA GLN A 89 8.30 -8.29 -9.72
C GLN A 89 6.83 -8.37 -9.28
N ALA A 90 6.52 -9.27 -8.34
CA ALA A 90 5.17 -9.40 -7.79
C ALA A 90 4.71 -8.11 -7.10
N GLY A 91 5.57 -7.46 -6.31
CA GLY A 91 5.25 -6.19 -5.67
C GLY A 91 5.03 -5.04 -6.65
N HIS A 92 5.79 -5.00 -7.74
CA HIS A 92 5.63 -4.00 -8.79
C HIS A 92 4.24 -4.09 -9.45
N GLU A 93 3.74 -5.30 -9.68
CA GLU A 93 2.37 -5.53 -10.20
C GLU A 93 1.26 -4.98 -9.29
N PHE A 94 1.55 -4.86 -7.99
CA PHE A 94 0.64 -4.28 -7.00
C PHE A 94 0.76 -2.75 -6.84
N ALA A 95 1.79 -2.10 -7.39
CA ALA A 95 1.94 -0.65 -7.28
C ALA A 95 0.72 0.13 -7.85
N PRO A 96 0.15 -0.25 -9.02
CA PRO A 96 -1.09 0.37 -9.52
C PRO A 96 -2.28 0.22 -8.56
N THR A 97 -2.33 -0.87 -7.79
CA THR A 97 -3.38 -1.09 -6.79
C THR A 97 -3.31 -0.05 -5.68
N LEU A 98 -2.12 0.24 -5.14
CA LEU A 98 -1.97 1.27 -4.11
C LEU A 98 -2.31 2.67 -4.63
N SER A 99 -1.95 2.98 -5.88
CA SER A 99 -2.37 4.22 -6.54
C SER A 99 -3.89 4.30 -6.70
N ALA A 100 -4.55 3.22 -7.12
CA ALA A 100 -6.00 3.18 -7.23
C ALA A 100 -6.70 3.38 -5.88
N VAL A 101 -6.15 2.86 -4.79
CA VAL A 101 -6.69 3.08 -3.43
C VAL A 101 -6.67 4.55 -3.04
N VAL A 102 -5.58 5.27 -3.35
CA VAL A 102 -5.52 6.73 -3.15
C VAL A 102 -6.63 7.42 -3.93
N GLU A 103 -6.78 7.10 -5.21
CA GLU A 103 -7.81 7.71 -6.06
C GLU A 103 -9.23 7.40 -5.58
N ASN A 104 -9.50 6.17 -5.12
CA ASN A 104 -10.79 5.78 -4.56
C ASN A 104 -11.14 6.60 -3.33
N ILE A 105 -10.18 6.77 -2.40
CA ILE A 105 -10.38 7.57 -1.19
C ILE A 105 -10.62 9.03 -1.55
N LEU A 106 -9.81 9.60 -2.44
CA LEU A 106 -9.98 11.00 -2.89
C LEU A 106 -11.32 11.20 -3.60
N ALA A 107 -11.73 10.28 -4.46
CA ALA A 107 -13.00 10.33 -5.16
C ALA A 107 -14.18 10.30 -4.19
N ASP A 108 -14.14 9.43 -3.18
CA ASP A 108 -15.18 9.36 -2.17
C ASP A 108 -15.21 10.62 -1.27
N MET A 109 -14.04 11.10 -0.82
CA MET A 109 -13.93 12.37 -0.09
C MET A 109 -14.53 13.56 -0.87
N ARG A 110 -14.29 13.64 -2.18
CA ARG A 110 -14.89 14.65 -3.06
C ARG A 110 -16.40 14.48 -3.16
N ALA A 111 -16.89 13.25 -3.34
CA ALA A 111 -18.32 12.96 -3.40
C ALA A 111 -19.08 13.33 -2.11
N ARG A 112 -18.39 13.31 -0.96
CA ARG A 112 -18.92 13.78 0.34
C ARG A 112 -18.79 15.28 0.58
N GLY A 113 -18.11 16.02 -0.29
CA GLY A 113 -17.83 17.45 -0.11
C GLY A 113 -16.77 17.74 0.96
N TRP A 114 -15.91 16.77 1.29
CA TRP A 114 -14.82 16.96 2.27
C TRP A 114 -13.55 17.56 1.66
N SER A 115 -13.49 17.63 0.33
CA SER A 115 -12.40 18.28 -0.38
C SER A 115 -12.97 19.21 -1.44
N ASP A 116 -13.30 20.43 -1.01
CA ASP A 116 -13.27 21.57 -1.92
C ASP A 116 -11.79 21.92 -2.11
N ALA A 117 -11.23 21.61 -3.27
CA ALA A 117 -9.97 22.20 -3.70
C ALA A 117 -10.22 23.69 -4.01
N ASN A 118 -10.40 24.49 -2.97
CA ASN A 118 -10.24 25.93 -2.95
C ASN A 118 -9.48 26.29 -1.68
N GLY A 119 -8.16 26.18 -1.77
CA GLY A 119 -7.18 26.57 -0.76
C GLY A 119 -5.79 26.60 -1.39
#